data_AF-A0A142I4I3-F1
#
_entry.id   AF-A0A142I4I3-F1
#
_cell.length_a   1.000
_cell.length_b   1.000
_cell.length_c   1.000
_cell.angle_alpha   90.00
_cell.angle_beta   90.00
_cell.angle_gamma   90.00
#
_symmetry.space_group_name_H-M   'P 1'
#
loop_
_entity.id
_entity.type
_entity.pdbx_description
1 polymer ?
#
loop_
_entity_poly.entity_id
_entity_poly.type
_entity_poly.pdbx_seq_one_letter_code
_entity_poly.pdbx_strand_id
1 'polypeptide(L)'
;MFRLKMPCANCPFRKEGAIHLSPGRLSSIIDTLVKDDHTTFYCHKIVHSIAGGQFEDGLYTPSTKDAMCAGAAAYLMKAGRPTIGMRIAYLTGAVTPSEWDKAADMVIDPPFDKNSKKPG
;
A
#
# COMPACT_ATOMS: atom_id res chain seq x y z
N MET A 1 -8.83 5.20 -7.85
CA MET A 1 -7.69 4.40 -7.37
C MET A 1 -7.04 4.96 -6.08
N PHE A 2 -6.46 6.17 -6.07
CA PHE A 2 -5.66 6.72 -4.95
C PHE A 2 -6.43 7.61 -3.95
N ARG A 3 -7.70 7.28 -3.66
CA ARG A 3 -8.57 8.13 -2.82
C ARG A 3 -8.36 7.93 -1.31
N LEU A 4 -7.74 6.82 -0.89
CA LEU A 4 -7.48 6.55 0.52
C LEU A 4 -6.16 7.18 0.95
N LYS A 5 -6.20 8.03 1.97
CA LYS A 5 -5.04 8.80 2.44
C LYS A 5 -4.51 8.31 3.79
N MET A 6 -5.34 7.60 4.55
CA MET A 6 -5.02 7.07 5.88
C MET A 6 -5.24 5.56 5.95
N PRO A 7 -4.40 4.79 6.67
CA PRO A 7 -4.65 3.38 6.90
C PRO A 7 -5.95 3.19 7.69
N CYS A 8 -6.73 2.16 7.34
CA CYS A 8 -7.93 1.83 8.11
C CYS A 8 -7.58 1.31 9.52
N ALA A 9 -8.58 1.24 10.40
CA ALA A 9 -8.40 0.94 11.83
C ALA A 9 -7.55 -0.31 12.10
N ASN A 10 -7.77 -1.40 11.36
CA ASN A 10 -7.06 -2.68 11.48
C ASN A 10 -6.14 -2.99 10.29
N CYS A 11 -5.57 -1.96 9.65
CA CYS A 11 -4.67 -2.14 8.51
C CYS A 11 -3.45 -2.99 8.88
N PRO A 12 -3.08 -4.01 8.08
CA PRO A 12 -1.90 -4.85 8.31
C PRO A 12 -0.59 -4.07 8.46
N PHE A 13 -0.52 -2.87 7.87
CA PHE A 13 0.67 -2.04 7.90
C PHE A 13 0.76 -1.15 9.14
N ARG A 14 -0.28 -1.03 9.98
CA ARG A 14 -0.23 -0.16 11.14
C ARG A 14 0.77 -0.66 12.17
N LYS A 15 1.48 0.27 12.83
CA LYS A 15 2.31 -0.03 14.01
C LYS A 15 1.46 -0.54 15.17
N GLU A 16 0.27 0.05 15.34
CA GLU A 16 -0.66 -0.25 16.43
C GLU A 16 -2.05 -0.57 15.90
N GLY A 17 -2.67 -1.61 16.47
CA GLY A 17 -4.04 -2.04 16.12
C GLY A 17 -4.14 -2.81 14.81
N ALA A 18 -3.02 -3.26 14.22
CA ALA A 18 -3.03 -4.08 13.03
C ALA A 18 -3.78 -5.40 13.25
N ILE A 19 -4.45 -5.87 12.20
CA ILE A 19 -5.08 -7.19 12.19
C ILE A 19 -4.03 -8.29 12.42
N HIS A 20 -4.41 -9.34 13.15
CA HIS A 20 -3.56 -10.51 13.31
C HIS A 20 -3.42 -11.25 11.97
N LEU A 21 -2.18 -11.53 11.57
CA LEU A 21 -1.85 -12.30 10.38
C LEU A 21 -1.09 -13.56 10.79
N SER A 22 -1.24 -14.62 10.01
CA SER A 22 -0.43 -15.83 10.20
C SER A 22 1.08 -15.51 10.08
N PRO A 23 1.94 -16.24 10.79
CA PRO A 23 3.39 -16.02 10.72
C PRO A 23 3.89 -15.97 9.27
N GLY A 24 4.72 -14.97 8.97
CA GLY A 24 5.30 -14.76 7.63
C GLY A 24 4.37 -14.08 6.61
N ARG A 25 3.06 -13.98 6.85
CA ARG A 25 2.12 -13.41 5.87
C ARG A 25 2.39 -11.94 5.58
N LEU A 26 2.66 -11.12 6.59
CA LEU A 26 3.02 -9.72 6.41
C LEU A 26 4.31 -9.58 5.60
N SER A 27 5.32 -10.39 5.90
CA SER A 27 6.59 -10.40 5.18
C SER A 27 6.42 -10.76 3.71
N SER A 28 5.58 -11.75 3.38
CA SER A 28 5.27 -12.08 1.98
C SER A 28 4.55 -10.93 1.26
N ILE A 29 3.61 -10.25 1.93
CA ILE A 29 2.94 -9.08 1.34
C ILE A 29 3.95 -7.98 1.02
N ILE A 30 4.85 -7.68 1.97
CA ILE A 30 5.91 -6.68 1.80
C ILE A 30 6.86 -7.09 0.65
N ASP A 31 7.25 -8.36 0.58
CA ASP A 31 8.14 -8.88 -0.46
C ASP A 31 7.55 -8.66 -1.86
N THR A 32 6.27 -8.99 -2.05
CA THR A 32 5.55 -8.70 -3.30
C THR A 32 5.51 -7.21 -3.58
N LEU A 33 5.12 -6.39 -2.60
CA LEU A 33 5.03 -4.93 -2.75
C LEU A 33 6.34 -4.27 -3.20
N VAL A 34 7.48 -4.79 -2.73
CA VAL A 34 8.80 -4.21 -3.00
C VAL A 34 9.40 -4.73 -4.33
N LYS A 35 9.05 -5.96 -4.74
CA LYS A 35 9.55 -6.60 -5.97
C LYS A 35 8.70 -6.32 -7.20
N ASP A 36 7.41 -6.08 -7.03
CA ASP A 36 6.47 -5.82 -8.11
C ASP A 36 5.90 -4.40 -7.98
N ASP A 37 6.38 -3.49 -8.82
CA ASP A 37 5.90 -2.11 -8.91
C ASP A 37 4.82 -1.92 -9.97
N HIS A 38 4.41 -2.98 -10.69
CA HIS A 38 3.35 -2.93 -11.69
C HIS A 38 1.97 -3.07 -11.06
N THR A 39 1.86 -3.87 -10.00
CA THR A 39 0.58 -4.12 -9.33
C THR A 39 0.30 -3.13 -8.20
N THR A 40 -0.97 -3.07 -7.78
CA THR A 40 -1.38 -2.29 -6.62
C THR A 40 -1.94 -3.19 -5.55
N PHE A 41 -1.51 -2.97 -4.30
CA PHE A 41 -2.12 -3.62 -3.16
C PHE A 41 -3.44 -2.95 -2.77
N TYR A 42 -4.54 -3.64 -3.01
CA TYR A 42 -5.88 -3.15 -2.69
C TYR A 42 -6.15 -3.14 -1.19
N CYS A 43 -6.97 -2.19 -0.75
CA CYS A 43 -7.38 -2.10 0.65
C CYS A 43 -8.17 -3.34 1.08
N HIS A 44 -7.65 -4.11 2.04
CA HIS A 44 -8.29 -5.34 2.52
C HIS A 44 -9.73 -5.11 3.03
N LYS A 45 -10.00 -3.95 3.61
CA LYS A 45 -11.36 -3.57 4.05
C LYS A 45 -12.34 -3.43 2.89
N ILE A 46 -11.87 -3.04 1.70
CA ILE A 46 -12.71 -2.89 0.52
C ILE A 46 -12.84 -4.22 -0.22
N VAL A 47 -11.71 -4.90 -0.42
CA VAL A 47 -11.64 -6.23 -1.07
C VAL A 47 -12.58 -7.23 -0.39
N HIS A 48 -12.69 -7.19 0.94
CA HIS A 48 -13.59 -8.06 1.71
C HIS A 48 -14.95 -7.41 2.03
N SER A 49 -15.34 -6.34 1.35
CA SER A 49 -16.66 -5.72 1.50
C SER A 49 -17.57 -6.03 0.32
N ILE A 50 -18.87 -5.81 0.51
CA ILE A 50 -19.87 -5.90 -0.57
C ILE A 50 -19.58 -4.94 -1.75
N ALA A 51 -18.77 -3.90 -1.53
CA ALA A 51 -18.40 -2.94 -2.55
C ALA A 51 -17.13 -3.34 -3.31
N GLY A 52 -16.42 -4.38 -2.86
CA GLY A 52 -15.19 -4.86 -3.47
C GLY A 52 -15.43 -5.56 -4.81
N GLY A 53 -14.32 -5.94 -5.42
CA GLY A 53 -14.27 -6.84 -6.56
C GLY A 53 -14.70 -8.26 -6.22
N GLN A 54 -14.52 -9.16 -7.18
CA GLN A 54 -14.92 -10.56 -7.06
C GLN A 54 -13.69 -11.46 -7.02
N PHE A 55 -13.83 -12.58 -6.29
CA PHE A 55 -12.85 -13.66 -6.31
C PHE A 55 -13.41 -14.81 -7.13
N GLU A 56 -12.71 -15.18 -8.21
CA GLU A 56 -13.02 -16.33 -9.04
C GLU A 56 -11.76 -17.20 -9.12
N ASP A 57 -11.85 -18.46 -8.72
CA ASP A 57 -10.73 -19.42 -8.70
C ASP A 57 -9.44 -18.89 -8.03
N GLY A 58 -9.61 -18.10 -6.97
CA GLY A 58 -8.50 -17.49 -6.22
C GLY A 58 -7.89 -16.25 -6.88
N LEU A 59 -8.37 -15.84 -8.05
CA LEU A 59 -7.99 -14.60 -8.72
C LEU A 59 -8.95 -13.48 -8.34
N TYR A 60 -8.40 -12.30 -8.07
CA TYR A 60 -9.18 -11.12 -7.70
C TYR A 60 -9.38 -10.20 -8.91
N THR A 61 -10.64 -9.94 -9.24
CA THR A 61 -11.04 -8.97 -10.27
C THR A 61 -11.52 -7.69 -9.59
N PRO A 62 -10.78 -6.57 -9.68
CA PRO A 62 -11.12 -5.33 -8.99
C PRO A 62 -12.40 -4.68 -9.51
N SER A 63 -13.19 -4.12 -8.60
CA SER A 63 -14.31 -3.23 -8.88
C SER A 63 -13.87 -1.77 -9.10
N THR A 64 -14.77 -0.92 -9.57
CA THR A 64 -14.55 0.54 -9.62
C THR A 64 -14.44 1.19 -8.24
N LYS A 65 -14.92 0.51 -7.19
CA LYS A 65 -14.82 0.95 -5.81
C LYS A 65 -13.54 0.45 -5.15
N ASP A 66 -12.73 -0.37 -5.80
CA ASP A 66 -11.42 -0.69 -5.25
C ASP A 66 -10.52 0.55 -5.15
N ALA A 67 -9.65 0.53 -4.16
CA ALA A 67 -8.65 1.57 -3.95
C ALA A 67 -7.35 0.96 -3.46
N MET A 68 -6.26 1.63 -3.80
CA MET A 68 -4.97 1.37 -3.21
C MET A 68 -5.07 1.48 -1.68
N CYS A 69 -4.49 0.51 -0.97
CA CYS A 69 -4.33 0.58 0.47
C CYS A 69 -3.42 1.74 0.84
N ALA A 70 -3.93 2.71 1.61
CA ALA A 70 -3.14 3.84 2.08
C ALA A 70 -1.96 3.41 2.99
N GLY A 71 -2.12 2.31 3.75
CA GLY A 71 -1.03 1.78 4.58
C GLY A 71 0.12 1.22 3.73
N ALA A 72 -0.21 0.50 2.65
CA ALA A 72 0.78 0.02 1.69
C ALA A 72 1.43 1.19 0.92
N ALA A 73 0.63 2.18 0.50
CA ALA A 73 1.15 3.37 -0.17
C ALA A 73 2.15 4.13 0.72
N ALA A 74 1.80 4.38 1.98
CA ALA A 74 2.68 5.02 2.94
C ALA A 74 3.96 4.20 3.18
N TYR A 75 3.85 2.87 3.32
CA TYR A 75 5.01 1.99 3.44
C TYR A 75 5.95 2.09 2.22
N LEU A 76 5.41 2.04 1.01
CA LEU A 76 6.19 2.16 -0.24
C LEU A 76 6.85 3.53 -0.37
N MET A 77 6.18 4.60 0.07
CA MET A 77 6.76 5.94 0.09
C MET A 77 7.94 6.03 1.07
N LYS A 78 7.81 5.46 2.27
CA LYS A 78 8.94 5.35 3.23
C LYS A 78 10.10 4.54 2.65
N ALA A 79 9.81 3.51 1.87
CA ALA A 79 10.81 2.67 1.22
C ALA A 79 11.43 3.31 -0.04
N GLY A 80 10.94 4.48 -0.49
CA GLY A 80 11.37 5.11 -1.74
C GLY A 80 11.03 4.29 -2.98
N ARG A 81 10.00 3.44 -2.92
CA ARG A 81 9.61 2.49 -3.97
C ARG A 81 8.13 2.64 -4.37
N PRO A 82 7.69 3.81 -4.86
CA PRO A 82 6.32 3.97 -5.34
C PRO A 82 6.06 3.06 -6.56
N THR A 83 4.85 2.50 -6.65
CA THR A 83 4.43 1.73 -7.83
C THR A 83 4.41 2.61 -9.09
N ILE A 84 4.41 2.00 -10.28
CA ILE A 84 4.18 2.72 -11.55
C ILE A 84 2.88 3.52 -11.47
N GLY A 85 1.81 2.92 -10.92
CA GLY A 85 0.53 3.59 -10.76
C GLY A 85 0.63 4.86 -9.91
N MET A 86 1.36 4.82 -8.78
CA MET A 86 1.60 6.01 -7.94
C MET A 86 2.40 7.08 -8.69
N ARG A 87 3.46 6.68 -9.41
CA ARG A 87 4.29 7.60 -10.20
C ARG A 87 3.50 8.31 -11.29
N ILE A 88 2.68 7.57 -12.04
CA ILE A 88 1.76 8.16 -13.04
C ILE A 88 0.79 9.12 -12.35
N ALA A 89 0.26 8.75 -11.19
CA ALA A 89 -0.66 9.60 -10.44
C ALA A 89 0.01 10.89 -9.94
N TYR A 90 1.30 10.88 -9.60
CA TYR A 90 2.07 12.10 -9.33
C TYR A 90 2.24 12.95 -10.59
N LEU A 91 2.67 12.34 -11.71
CA LEU A 91 2.91 13.05 -12.96
C LEU A 91 1.66 13.73 -13.52
N THR A 92 0.50 13.10 -13.32
CA THR A 92 -0.80 13.60 -13.77
C THR A 92 -1.48 14.53 -12.76
N GLY A 93 -0.88 14.73 -11.58
CA GLY A 93 -1.44 15.55 -10.50
C GLY A 93 -2.65 14.93 -9.78
N ALA A 94 -2.93 13.64 -10.00
CA ALA A 94 -4.01 12.92 -9.31
C ALA A 94 -3.74 12.71 -7.80
N VAL A 95 -2.47 12.75 -7.39
CA VAL A 95 -2.02 12.80 -5.99
C VAL A 95 -0.78 13.69 -5.86
N THR A 96 -0.55 14.27 -4.68
CA THR A 96 0.69 14.99 -4.38
C THR A 96 1.76 14.05 -3.81
N PRO A 97 3.07 14.37 -3.92
CA PRO A 97 4.13 13.56 -3.32
C PRO A 97 4.01 13.41 -1.79
N SER A 98 3.44 14.40 -1.11
CA SER A 98 3.23 14.44 0.35
C SER A 98 1.90 13.83 0.81
N GLU A 99 1.12 13.26 -0.11
CA GLU A 99 -0.26 12.81 0.13
C GLU A 99 -0.37 11.81 1.29
N TRP A 100 0.66 10.99 1.50
CA TRP A 100 0.68 9.93 2.52
C TRP A 100 1.61 10.21 3.71
N ASP A 101 2.12 11.44 3.86
CA ASP A 101 3.07 11.77 4.93
C ASP A 101 2.48 11.50 6.32
N LYS A 102 1.22 11.90 6.55
CA LYS A 102 0.52 11.61 7.82
C LYS A 102 0.32 10.12 8.07
N ALA A 103 0.15 9.34 7.00
CA ALA A 103 0.01 7.89 7.11
C ALA A 103 1.36 7.21 7.39
N ALA A 104 2.47 7.81 6.96
CA ALA A 104 3.83 7.28 7.15
C ALA A 104 4.18 7.10 8.63
N ASP A 105 3.71 8.00 9.50
CA ASP A 105 3.92 7.93 10.95
C ASP A 105 3.21 6.74 11.60
N MET A 106 2.09 6.31 11.02
CA MET A 106 1.22 5.26 11.55
C MET A 106 1.60 3.85 11.10
N VAL A 107 2.43 3.73 10.06
CA VAL A 107 2.76 2.42 9.46
C VAL A 107 4.16 1.97 9.82
N ILE A 108 4.35 0.65 9.85
CA ILE A 108 5.64 0.00 10.05
C ILE A 108 6.74 0.61 9.16
N ASP A 109 7.96 0.55 9.64
CA ASP A 109 9.14 1.04 8.92
C ASP A 109 9.67 -0.07 7.99
N PRO A 110 10.05 0.25 6.74
CA PRO A 110 10.76 -0.70 5.91
C PRO A 110 12.10 -1.05 6.57
N PRO A 111 12.60 -2.29 6.42
CA PRO A 111 13.95 -2.61 6.86
C PRO A 111 14.92 -1.74 6.04
N PHE A 112 15.51 -0.73 6.68
CA PHE A 112 16.38 0.23 6.01
C PHE A 112 17.55 -0.49 5.34
N ASP A 113 17.68 -0.37 4.01
CA ASP A 113 19.01 -0.41 3.42
C ASP A 113 19.61 0.98 3.62
N LYS A 114 20.47 1.12 4.63
CA LYS A 114 21.11 2.40 5.00
C LYS A 114 22.08 2.93 3.93
N ASN A 115 22.10 2.38 2.72
CA ASN A 115 23.13 2.63 1.72
C ASN A 115 22.73 3.45 0.49
N SER A 116 21.46 3.83 0.33
CA SER A 116 21.07 4.77 -0.73
C SER A 116 21.23 6.22 -0.25
N LYS A 117 22.50 6.66 -0.13
CA LYS A 117 22.84 8.09 -0.11
C LYS A 117 22.15 8.77 -1.30
N LYS A 118 21.44 9.86 -1.04
CA LYS A 118 20.99 10.81 -2.08
C LYS A 118 22.18 11.17 -2.98
N PRO A 119 22.05 11.16 -4.32
CA PRO A 119 23.00 11.89 -5.14
C PRO A 119 22.83 13.38 -4.80
N GLY A 120 23.95 14.00 -4.40
CA GLY A 120 24.05 15.46 -4.24
C GLY A 120 24.19 16.17 -5.56
#